data_AF-A0A1H3KMI7-F1
#
_entry.id   AF-A0A1H3KMI7-F1
#
_cell.length_a   1.000
_cell.length_b   1.000
_cell.length_c   1.000
_cell.angle_alpha   90.00
_cell.angle_beta   90.00
_cell.angle_gamma   90.00
#
_symmetry.space_group_name_H-M   'P 1'
#
loop_
_entity.id
_entity.type
_entity.pdbx_description
1 polymer ?
#
loop_
_entity_poly.entity_id
_entity_poly.type
_entity_poly.pdbx_seq_one_letter_code
_entity_poly.pdbx_strand_id
1 'polypeptide(L)' 'MTRLFITRHGQTEWNLEGRMQGQKDSKLTELGEIQAEWLGERLNEEKIDIIIEEKTI' A
#
# COMPACT_ATOMS: atom_id res chain seq x y z
N MET A 1 7.87 -12.77 20.87
CA MET A 1 8.69 -12.23 19.76
C MET A 1 7.74 -11.42 18.88
N THR A 2 8.08 -10.18 18.55
CA THR A 2 7.23 -9.31 17.73
C THR A 2 7.61 -9.46 16.25
N ARG A 3 6.62 -9.67 15.37
CA ARG A 3 6.79 -9.68 13.92
C ARG A 3 6.25 -8.38 13.37
N LEU A 4 7.04 -7.68 12.56
CA LEU A 4 6.65 -6.42 11.94
C LEU A 4 6.61 -6.60 10.42
N PHE A 5 5.48 -6.25 9.82
CA PHE A 5 5.31 -6.20 8.37
C PHE A 5 5.34 -4.74 7.94
N ILE A 6 6.29 -4.38 7.08
CA ILE A 6 6.39 -3.03 6.51
C ILE A 6 6.05 -3.16 5.03
N THR A 7 4.98 -2.50 4.63
CA THR A 7 4.52 -2.48 3.24
C THR A 7 4.49 -1.05 2.72
N ARG A 8 4.69 -0.90 1.41
CA ARG A 8 4.41 0.35 0.70
C ARG A 8 3.04 0.24 0.07
N HIS A 9 2.39 1.37 -0.10
CA HIS A 9 1.17 1.46 -0.89
C HIS A 9 1.35 0.99 -2.35
N GLY A 10 0.22 0.63 -2.97
CA GLY A 10 0.16 0.30 -4.39
C GLY A 10 0.50 1.49 -5.29
N GLN A 11 0.75 1.20 -6.57
CA GLN A 11 1.07 2.22 -7.57
C GLN A 11 -0.03 3.30 -7.65
N THR A 12 0.38 4.57 -7.69
CA THR A 12 -0.51 5.71 -7.89
C THR A 12 -0.34 6.34 -9.27
N GLU A 13 -1.31 7.15 -9.71
CA GLU A 13 -1.22 7.91 -10.97
C GLU A 13 0.06 8.75 -11.04
N TRP A 14 0.48 9.34 -9.92
CA TRP A 14 1.69 10.17 -9.88
C TRP A 14 2.98 9.35 -9.95
N ASN A 15 2.96 8.08 -9.53
CA ASN A 15 4.10 7.19 -9.76
C ASN A 15 4.29 6.94 -11.26
N LEU A 16 3.20 6.80 -12.03
CA LEU A 16 3.25 6.67 -13.49
C LEU A 16 3.75 7.95 -14.16
N GLU A 17 3.31 9.11 -13.67
CA GLU A 17 3.72 10.42 -14.20
C GLU A 17 5.14 10.84 -13.76
N GLY A 18 5.79 10.07 -12.88
CA GLY A 18 7.09 10.43 -12.31
C GLY A 18 7.05 11.67 -11.42
N ARG A 19 5.87 12.02 -10.88
CA ARG A 19 5.68 13.18 -10.00
C ARG A 19 6.03 12.83 -8.56
N MET A 20 6.70 13.74 -7.87
CA MET A 20 6.93 13.62 -6.43
C MET A 20 5.61 13.81 -5.67
N GLN A 21 5.20 12.77 -4.94
CA GLN A 21 3.96 12.74 -4.18
C GLN A 21 4.04 13.52 -2.86
N GLY A 22 5.18 13.47 -2.15
CA GLY A 22 5.36 14.23 -0.90
C GLY A 22 4.27 13.88 0.13
N GLN A 23 3.57 14.88 0.66
CA GLN A 23 2.38 14.74 1.51
C GLN A 23 1.05 14.92 0.74
N LYS A 24 1.08 14.82 -0.58
CA LYS A 24 -0.10 15.00 -1.44
C LYS A 24 -0.63 13.64 -1.87
N ASP A 25 -1.94 13.58 -2.09
CA ASP A 25 -2.61 12.33 -2.41
C ASP A 25 -2.82 12.22 -3.92
N SER A 26 -2.66 11.01 -4.43
CA SER A 26 -3.01 10.66 -5.80
C SER A 26 -3.60 9.26 -5.79
N LYS A 27 -4.61 9.03 -6.62
CA LYS A 27 -5.35 7.77 -6.61
C LYS A 27 -4.44 6.60 -6.98
N LEU A 28 -4.77 5.43 -6.45
CA LEU A 28 -4.24 4.18 -6.97
C LEU A 28 -4.60 4.03 -8.45
N THR A 29 -3.69 3.45 -9.21
CA THR A 29 -3.99 2.95 -10.56
C THR A 29 -4.73 1.62 -10.44
N GLU A 30 -5.31 1.12 -11.52
CA GLU A 30 -5.88 -0.24 -11.57
C GLU A 30 -4.83 -1.29 -11.14
N LEU A 31 -3.56 -1.11 -11.55
CA LEU A 31 -2.46 -1.94 -11.08
C LEU A 31 -2.21 -1.77 -9.57
N GLY A 32 -2.31 -0.56 -9.05
CA GLY A 32 -2.19 -0.28 -7.61
C GLY A 32 -3.25 -0.97 -6.77
N GLU A 33 -4.49 -1.04 -7.26
CA GLU A 33 -5.58 -1.78 -6.62
C GLU A 33 -5.30 -3.30 -6.62
N ILE A 34 -4.91 -3.86 -7.77
CA ILE A 34 -4.52 -5.27 -7.89
C ILE A 34 -3.33 -5.61 -6.97
N GLN A 35 -2.36 -4.71 -6.84
CA GLN A 35 -1.23 -4.88 -5.92
C GLN A 35 -1.68 -4.95 -4.45
N ALA A 36 -2.68 -4.16 -4.07
CA ALA A 36 -3.26 -4.22 -2.73
C ALA A 36 -3.98 -5.55 -2.49
N GLU A 37 -4.69 -6.08 -3.49
CA GLU A 37 -5.31 -7.40 -3.43
C GLU A 37 -4.28 -8.51 -3.24
N TRP A 38 -3.20 -8.53 -4.03
CA TRP A 38 -2.12 -9.52 -3.87
C TRP A 38 -1.44 -9.46 -2.50
N LEU A 39 -1.28 -8.25 -1.95
CA LEU A 39 -0.77 -8.09 -0.60
C LEU A 39 -1.72 -8.71 0.42
N GLY A 40 -3.03 -8.48 0.26
CA GLY A 40 -4.07 -9.10 1.07
C GLY A 40 -4.01 -10.63 1.02
N GLU A 41 -3.95 -11.21 -0.18
CA GLU A 41 -3.81 -12.66 -0.36
C GLU A 41 -2.56 -13.22 0.32
N ARG A 42 -1.42 -12.53 0.19
CA ARG A 42 -0.16 -12.95 0.81
C ARG A 42 -0.21 -12.90 2.33
N LEU A 43 -0.93 -11.94 2.91
CA LEU A 43 -1.02 -11.74 4.35
C LEU A 43 -2.18 -12.53 4.99
N ASN A 44 -3.02 -13.19 4.19
CA ASN A 44 -4.24 -13.85 4.66
C ASN A 44 -4.00 -14.94 5.73
N GLU A 45 -2.86 -15.62 5.68
CA GLU A 45 -2.48 -16.64 6.67
C GLU A 45 -1.68 -16.09 7.86
N GLU A 46 -1.34 -14.81 7.83
CA GLU A 46 -0.56 -14.17 8.89
C GLU A 46 -1.48 -13.69 10.01
N LYS A 47 -1.14 -14.01 11.26
CA LYS A 47 -1.81 -13.43 12.41
C LYS A 47 -1.39 -11.97 12.56
N ILE A 48 -2.25 -11.05 12.15
CA ILE A 48 -2.05 -9.60 12.29
C ILE A 48 -2.87 -9.09 13.47
N ASP A 49 -2.19 -8.61 14.50
CA ASP A 49 -2.84 -8.06 15.69
C ASP A 49 -3.27 -6.58 15.49
N ILE A 50 -2.49 -5.80 14.71
CA ILE A 50 -2.73 -4.37 14.46
C ILE A 50 -2.28 -4.01 13.03
N ILE A 51 -3.09 -3.20 12.34
CA ILE A 51 -2.74 -2.53 11.08
C ILE A 51 -2.68 -1.01 11.35
N ILE A 52 -1.62 -0.37 10.87
CA ILE A 52 -1.44 1.08 10.95
C ILE A 52 -1.21 1.57 9.52
N GLU A 53 -1.94 2.62 9.13
CA GLU A 53 -1.81 3.26 7.82
C GLU A 53 -1.68 4.77 7.96
N GLU A 54 -1.06 5.40 6.96
CA GLU A 54 -1.02 6.85 6.81
C GLU A 54 -2.05 7.25 5.75
N LYS A 55 -2.77 8.35 5.98
CA LYS A 55 -3.95 8.75 5.21
C LYS A 55 -3.62 9.42 3.86
N THR A 56 -2.49 9.09 3.26
CA THR A 56 -1.83 9.91 2.21
C THR A 56 -2.09 9.38 0.79
N ILE A 57 -3.20 8.65 0.58
CA ILE A 57 -3.60 8.02 -0.70
C ILE A 57 -5.11 8.00 -0.81
#